data_AF-A0AAU9IAL3-F1
#
_entry.id   AF-A0AAU9IAL3-F1
#
_cell.length_a   1.000
_cell.length_b   1.000
_cell.length_c   1.000
_cell.angle_alpha   90.00
_cell.angle_beta   90.00
_cell.angle_gamma   90.00
#
_symmetry.space_group_name_H-M   'P 1'
#
loop_
_entity.id
_entity.type
_entity.pdbx_description
1 polymer ?
#
loop_
_entity_poly.entity_id
_entity_poly.type
_entity_poly.pdbx_seq_one_letter_code
_entity_poly.pdbx_strand_id
1 'polypeptide(L)'
;MRFWILSFLNAALSQTITRIPTTDTPPEERQYHVLDFYQKGNCLITFGGNQGVSKIYNDVWQFSFEDYRWHELQAASQITPCKR
;
A
#
# COMPACT_ATOMS: atom_id res chain seq x y z
N MET A 1 -22.40 50.76 -2.56
CA MET A 1 -22.89 49.38 -2.82
C MET A 1 -21.93 48.70 -3.79
N ARG A 2 -20.85 48.09 -3.29
CA ARG A 2 -19.79 47.48 -4.12
C ARG A 2 -18.93 46.53 -3.27
N PHE A 3 -19.50 45.40 -2.84
CA PHE A 3 -18.81 44.39 -2.01
C PHE A 3 -19.36 42.96 -2.20
N TRP A 4 -19.65 42.55 -3.44
CA TRP A 4 -20.20 41.20 -3.69
C TRP A 4 -19.53 40.40 -4.82
N ILE A 5 -18.33 40.78 -5.28
CA ILE A 5 -17.72 40.12 -6.47
C ILE A 5 -16.51 39.21 -6.16
N LEU A 6 -15.91 39.20 -4.97
CA LEU A 6 -14.62 38.47 -4.78
C LEU A 6 -14.55 37.60 -3.53
N SER A 7 -15.53 36.73 -3.30
CA SER A 7 -15.44 35.71 -2.23
C SER A 7 -15.64 34.27 -2.70
N PHE A 8 -15.48 33.98 -4.00
CA PHE A 8 -15.53 32.62 -4.55
C PHE A 8 -14.24 32.21 -5.28
N LEU A 9 -13.08 32.64 -4.79
CA LEU A 9 -11.84 31.92 -5.03
C LEU A 9 -11.68 30.86 -3.93
N ASN A 10 -12.60 29.89 -3.90
CA ASN A 10 -12.37 28.69 -3.10
C ASN A 10 -11.22 27.93 -3.76
N ALA A 11 -10.13 27.80 -3.02
CA ALA A 11 -8.90 27.17 -3.43
C ALA A 11 -9.17 25.83 -4.12
N ALA A 12 -8.72 25.70 -5.38
CA ALA A 12 -8.62 24.39 -6.00
C ALA A 12 -7.59 23.58 -5.22
N LEU A 13 -8.05 22.66 -4.37
CA LEU A 13 -7.20 21.72 -3.67
C LEU A 13 -6.58 20.78 -4.70
N SER A 14 -5.33 21.01 -5.10
CA SER A 14 -4.57 20.01 -5.84
C SER A 14 -4.23 18.86 -4.90
N GLN A 15 -4.89 17.72 -5.07
CA GLN A 15 -4.52 16.50 -4.36
C GLN A 15 -3.21 15.98 -4.94
N THR A 16 -2.13 16.10 -4.17
CA THR A 16 -0.82 15.61 -4.60
C THR A 16 -0.74 14.12 -4.29
N ILE A 17 -0.44 13.31 -5.31
CA ILE A 17 -0.10 11.91 -5.12
C ILE A 17 1.30 11.86 -4.52
N THR A 18 1.43 11.29 -3.33
CA THR A 18 2.71 11.09 -2.65
C THR A 18 3.00 9.60 -2.54
N ARG A 19 4.27 9.24 -2.77
CA ARG A 19 4.72 7.86 -2.67
C ARG A 19 5.07 7.55 -1.22
N ILE A 20 4.48 6.48 -0.69
CA ILE A 20 4.83 5.89 0.60
C ILE A 20 5.18 4.41 0.42
N PRO A 21 6.20 3.88 1.10
CA PRO A 21 7.20 4.62 1.88
C PRO A 21 8.16 5.42 0.97
N THR A 22 8.79 6.45 1.51
CA THR A 22 9.76 7.29 0.78
C THR A 22 11.11 6.59 0.59
N THR A 23 11.42 5.62 1.44
CA THR A 23 12.64 4.81 1.46
C THR A 23 12.29 3.38 1.85
N ASP A 24 13.13 2.41 1.49
CA ASP A 24 12.92 0.98 1.79
C ASP A 24 11.60 0.46 1.20
N THR A 25 11.68 -0.01 -0.05
CA THR A 25 10.49 -0.27 -0.88
C THR A 25 10.23 -1.77 -1.11
N PRO A 26 10.19 -2.63 -0.08
CA PRO A 26 9.50 -3.90 -0.21
C PRO A 26 8.01 -3.66 -0.50
N PRO A 27 7.26 -4.69 -0.91
CA PRO A 27 7.78 -5.95 -1.48
C PRO A 27 8.42 -5.77 -2.87
N GLU A 28 9.11 -6.81 -3.38
CA GLU A 28 9.59 -6.85 -4.78
C GLU A 28 8.48 -6.51 -5.78
N GLU A 29 8.85 -5.93 -6.93
CA GLU A 29 7.94 -5.59 -8.01
C GLU A 29 7.12 -6.83 -8.46
N ARG A 30 5.80 -6.68 -8.44
CA ARG A 30 4.85 -7.76 -8.68
C ARG A 30 3.52 -7.24 -9.23
N GLN A 31 2.86 -8.06 -10.01
CA GLN A 31 1.51 -7.86 -10.55
C GLN A 31 0.56 -8.95 -10.04
N TYR A 32 -0.75 -8.69 -10.14
CA TYR A 32 -1.81 -9.60 -9.69
C TYR A 32 -1.74 -10.01 -8.21
N HIS A 33 -1.03 -9.25 -7.38
CA HIS A 33 -1.06 -9.42 -5.93
C HIS A 33 -2.40 -8.95 -5.37
N VAL A 34 -2.78 -9.47 -4.21
CA VAL A 34 -3.93 -8.96 -3.45
C VAL A 34 -3.44 -7.97 -2.39
N LEU A 35 -4.24 -6.94 -2.11
CA LEU A 35 -3.98 -5.94 -1.07
C LEU A 35 -5.27 -5.68 -0.30
N ASP A 36 -5.23 -5.76 1.02
CA ASP A 36 -6.39 -5.50 1.88
C ASP A 36 -5.99 -4.69 3.13
N PHE A 37 -6.95 -3.93 3.68
CA PHE A 37 -6.74 -3.13 4.89
C PHE A 37 -7.16 -3.90 6.13
N TYR A 38 -6.21 -4.18 7.01
CA TYR A 38 -6.48 -4.84 8.29
C TYR A 38 -6.74 -3.79 9.39
N GLN A 39 -8.02 -3.51 9.61
CA GLN A 39 -8.46 -2.44 10.52
C GLN A 39 -7.92 -2.57 11.95
N LYS A 40 -7.90 -3.78 12.53
CA LYS A 40 -7.47 -3.99 13.93
C LYS A 40 -5.98 -3.75 14.13
N GLY A 41 -5.15 -4.04 13.12
CA GLY A 41 -3.71 -3.81 13.15
C GLY A 41 -3.27 -2.50 12.53
N ASN A 42 -4.21 -1.70 12.00
CA ASN A 42 -3.94 -0.44 11.28
C ASN A 42 -2.79 -0.60 10.27
N CYS A 43 -2.93 -1.58 9.38
CA CYS A 43 -1.91 -1.90 8.38
C CYS A 43 -2.55 -2.40 7.09
N LEU A 44 -1.80 -2.33 5.99
CA LEU A 44 -2.16 -3.02 4.75
C LEU A 44 -1.49 -4.39 4.72
N ILE A 45 -2.21 -5.42 4.29
CA ILE A 45 -1.67 -6.76 4.07
C ILE A 45 -1.67 -7.02 2.58
N THR A 46 -0.54 -7.48 2.05
CA THR A 46 -0.39 -7.95 0.67
C THR A 46 0.09 -9.38 0.65
N PHE A 47 -0.39 -10.15 -0.33
CA PHE A 47 -0.02 -11.55 -0.50
C PHE A 47 0.14 -11.91 -1.98
N GLY A 48 1.16 -12.71 -2.25
CA GLY A 48 1.35 -13.37 -3.54
C GLY A 48 1.61 -12.39 -4.70
N GLY A 49 1.08 -12.74 -5.86
CA GLY A 49 1.34 -12.08 -7.14
C GLY A 49 2.49 -12.75 -7.90
N ASN A 50 2.85 -12.16 -9.03
CA ASN A 50 3.94 -12.66 -9.86
C ASN A 50 4.75 -11.55 -10.51
N GLN A 51 5.94 -11.89 -11.00
CA GLN A 51 6.75 -11.05 -11.86
C GLN A 51 6.67 -11.56 -13.31
N GLY A 52 5.44 -11.68 -13.84
CA GLY A 52 5.22 -12.36 -15.12
C GLY A 52 5.46 -13.86 -14.99
N VAL A 53 6.18 -14.46 -15.95
CA VAL A 53 6.43 -15.92 -15.98
C VAL A 53 7.65 -16.32 -15.12
N SER A 54 8.49 -15.37 -14.69
CA SER A 54 9.76 -15.67 -14.03
C SER A 54 9.60 -16.14 -12.59
N LYS A 55 8.66 -15.57 -11.84
CA LYS A 55 8.53 -15.77 -10.39
C LYS A 55 7.09 -15.62 -9.95
N ILE A 56 6.61 -16.59 -9.17
CA ILE A 56 5.34 -16.53 -8.44
C ILE A 56 5.66 -16.45 -6.96
N TYR A 57 5.06 -15.47 -6.29
CA TYR A 57 5.28 -15.20 -4.88
C TYR A 57 4.25 -15.95 -4.02
N ASN A 58 4.63 -16.26 -2.78
CA ASN A 58 3.77 -16.79 -1.72
C ASN A 58 4.11 -16.17 -0.36
N ASP A 59 4.81 -15.04 -0.37
CA ASP A 59 5.13 -14.24 0.79
C ASP A 59 3.93 -13.37 1.19
N VAL A 60 3.93 -12.97 2.45
CA VAL A 60 2.97 -12.02 3.02
C VAL A 60 3.76 -10.81 3.49
N TRP A 61 3.31 -9.62 3.12
CA TRP A 61 3.90 -8.37 3.61
C TRP A 61 2.85 -7.52 4.29
N GLN A 62 3.30 -6.79 5.30
CA GLN A 62 2.53 -5.83 6.07
C GLN A 62 3.10 -4.43 5.81
N PHE A 63 2.27 -3.46 5.43
CA PHE A 63 2.61 -2.04 5.49
C PHE A 63 2.02 -1.44 6.76
N SER A 64 2.88 -1.04 7.69
CA SER A 64 2.46 -0.43 8.96
C SER A 64 2.29 1.07 8.80
N PHE A 65 1.15 1.60 9.25
CA PHE A 65 0.91 3.05 9.28
C PHE A 65 1.55 3.74 10.49
N GLU A 66 2.15 2.99 11.43
CA GLU A 66 2.82 3.57 12.60
C GLU A 66 4.22 4.09 12.26
N ASP A 67 4.98 3.32 11.49
CA ASP A 67 6.36 3.62 11.09
C ASP A 67 6.50 3.87 9.59
N TYR A 68 5.42 3.75 8.82
CA TYR A 68 5.38 3.86 7.36
C TYR A 68 6.40 2.94 6.70
N ARG A 69 6.44 1.66 7.11
CA ARG A 69 7.39 0.67 6.58
C ARG A 69 6.71 -0.64 6.24
N TRP A 70 7.36 -1.36 5.33
CA TRP A 70 7.00 -2.73 5.00
C TRP A 70 7.73 -3.72 5.90
N HIS A 71 7.00 -4.74 6.34
CA HIS A 71 7.48 -5.82 7.18
C HIS A 71 7.10 -7.15 6.52
N GLU A 72 8.07 -8.03 6.31
CA GLU A 72 7.78 -9.38 5.82
C GLU A 72 7.22 -10.22 6.97
N LEU A 73 6.06 -10.83 6.75
CA LEU A 73 5.41 -11.69 7.73
C LEU A 73 5.80 -13.13 7.49
N GLN A 74 6.52 -13.70 8.45
CA GLN A 74 6.83 -15.13 8.45
C GLN A 74 5.60 -15.92 8.93
N ALA A 75 5.27 -16.98 8.20
CA ALA A 75 4.19 -17.88 8.62
C ALA A 75 4.55 -18.54 9.96
N ALA A 76 3.65 -18.48 10.92
CA ALA A 76 3.84 -19.13 12.22
C ALA A 76 3.82 -20.68 12.14
N SER A 77 3.43 -21.24 10.98
CA SER A 77 3.33 -22.68 10.76
C SER A 77 4.16 -23.12 9.55
N GLN A 78 4.57 -24.39 9.52
CA GLN A 78 5.24 -24.99 8.36
C GLN A 78 4.33 -25.15 7.13
N ILE A 79 3.02 -24.91 7.27
CA ILE A 79 2.08 -24.93 6.15
C ILE A 79 1.96 -23.51 5.62
N THR A 80 2.70 -23.21 4.56
CA THR A 80 2.57 -21.96 3.82
C THR A 80 1.51 -22.09 2.73
N PRO A 81 0.74 -21.03 2.44
CA PRO A 81 -0.16 -21.01 1.30
C PRO A 81 0.59 -21.33 0.00
N CYS A 82 -0.08 -21.99 -0.93
CA CYS A 82 0.48 -22.21 -2.26
C CYS A 82 0.73 -20.88 -2.99
N LYS A 83 1.72 -20.88 -3.87
CA LYS A 83 2.04 -19.76 -4.76
C LYS A 83 0.81 -19.37 -5.58
N ARG A 84 0.47 -18.08 -5.57
CA ARG A 84 -0.72 -17.55 -6.23
C ARG A 84 -0.43 -16.20 -6.86
#